data_AF-A4WK04-F1
#
_entry.id   AF-A4WK04-F1
#
_cell.length_a   1.000
_cell.length_b   1.000
_cell.length_c   1.000
_cell.angle_alpha   90.00
_cell.angle_beta   90.00
_cell.angle_gamma   90.00
#
_symmetry.space_group_name_H-M   'P 1'
#
loop_
_entity.id
_entity.type
_entity.pdbx_description
1 polymer ?
#
loop_
_entity_poly.entity_id
_entity_poly.type
_entity_poly.pdbx_seq_one_letter_code
_entity_poly.pdbx_strand_id
1 'polypeptide(L)'
;MGEELRGWRWGEPPVQPPLGVRLSVSDIVGGGCETRRDLYLRRVVGVKAEPSNGMKFGAYIHKVFRSSLTALRRMIEGGVVRGWELVANFDAEAVAKEVASAAGAEADPRGVELARYLAVQVAARVDEVVSRSSADPLSVAARAVPLLAEYVVDGRPLGLTLVRADALYHNVVEVKMGAYSDRHALALAGYALAVEADEAVPVDAGLLVHISFNGGVKLRAYPVAIGEGLRREFLEERNGLMELIASSSDPGLSPKCDDKCPLWRHRHGGGG
;
A
#
# COMPACT_ATOMS: atom_id res chain seq x y z
N MET A 1 10.51 -16.60 -15.76
CA MET A 1 11.13 -15.99 -14.56
C MET A 1 11.97 -17.04 -13.89
N GLY A 2 13.12 -16.65 -13.35
CA GLY A 2 13.94 -17.50 -12.50
C GLY A 2 13.17 -17.94 -11.25
N GLU A 3 13.00 -19.26 -11.11
CA GLU A 3 12.37 -19.91 -9.96
C GLU A 3 13.13 -19.64 -8.67
N GLU A 4 14.42 -19.26 -8.75
CA GLU A 4 15.30 -19.04 -7.61
C GLU A 4 14.99 -17.78 -6.80
N LEU A 5 14.30 -16.79 -7.38
CA LEU A 5 13.94 -15.54 -6.69
C LEU A 5 12.52 -15.57 -6.09
N ARG A 6 11.80 -16.68 -6.23
CA ARG A 6 10.42 -16.81 -5.79
C ARG A 6 10.30 -16.84 -4.26
N GLY A 7 9.23 -16.24 -3.74
CA GLY A 7 8.97 -16.17 -2.29
C GLY A 7 8.97 -17.53 -1.59
N TRP A 8 8.48 -18.60 -2.23
CA TRP A 8 8.50 -19.96 -1.69
C TRP A 8 9.90 -20.55 -1.50
N ARG A 9 10.96 -19.92 -2.04
CA ARG A 9 12.36 -20.31 -1.83
C ARG A 9 12.97 -19.66 -0.59
N TRP A 10 12.16 -19.14 0.34
CA TRP A 10 12.62 -18.47 1.57
C TRP A 10 13.57 -19.29 2.46
N GLY A 11 13.68 -20.60 2.27
CA GLY A 11 14.66 -21.46 2.95
C GLY A 11 16.06 -21.48 2.33
N GLU A 12 16.26 -20.91 1.15
CA GLU A 12 17.52 -20.95 0.39
C GLU A 12 17.95 -19.56 -0.10
N PRO A 13 19.26 -19.26 -0.18
CA PRO A 13 19.75 -18.05 -0.84
C PRO A 13 19.32 -18.00 -2.31
N PRO A 14 19.02 -16.81 -2.87
CA PRO A 14 19.17 -15.47 -2.27
C PRO A 14 17.93 -14.96 -1.51
N VAL A 15 16.84 -15.74 -1.47
CA VAL A 15 15.56 -15.31 -0.87
C VAL A 15 15.60 -15.38 0.65
N GLN A 16 16.31 -16.37 1.19
CA GLN A 16 16.52 -16.55 2.63
C GLN A 16 17.02 -15.26 3.31
N PRO A 17 16.37 -14.80 4.39
CA PRO A 17 16.84 -13.64 5.13
C PRO A 17 18.20 -13.94 5.80
N PRO A 18 19.21 -13.07 5.67
CA PRO A 18 20.54 -13.31 6.22
C PRO A 18 20.61 -13.17 7.74
N LEU A 19 19.62 -12.48 8.34
CA LEU A 19 19.61 -12.10 9.75
C LEU A 19 18.20 -12.26 10.33
N GLY A 20 18.10 -12.41 11.66
CA GLY A 20 16.82 -12.53 12.38
C GLY A 20 16.05 -11.23 12.58
N VAL A 21 16.51 -10.12 11.98
CA VAL A 21 15.84 -8.81 12.04
C VAL A 21 14.56 -8.85 11.18
N ARG A 22 13.47 -8.25 11.66
CA ARG A 22 12.23 -8.13 10.88
C ARG A 22 11.96 -6.70 10.43
N LEU A 23 11.63 -6.56 9.15
CA LEU A 23 11.34 -5.29 8.49
C LEU A 23 9.91 -5.28 7.93
N SER A 24 9.21 -4.15 7.99
CA SER A 24 8.00 -3.99 7.18
C SER A 24 8.36 -3.71 5.72
N VAL A 25 7.44 -3.96 4.78
CA VAL A 25 7.62 -3.53 3.37
C VAL A 25 7.87 -2.01 3.32
N SER A 26 7.14 -1.23 4.12
CA SER A 26 7.35 0.21 4.24
C SER A 26 8.73 0.60 4.78
N ASP A 27 9.36 -0.21 5.63
CA ASP A 27 10.71 0.05 6.10
C ASP A 27 11.76 -0.19 5.02
N ILE A 28 11.45 -0.99 3.99
CA ILE A 28 12.34 -1.30 2.87
C ILE A 28 12.16 -0.27 1.77
N VAL A 29 10.92 -0.10 1.30
CA VAL A 29 10.60 0.78 0.18
C VAL A 29 10.54 2.25 0.58
N GLY A 30 10.30 2.53 1.87
CA GLY A 30 10.25 3.88 2.40
C GLY A 30 11.62 4.55 2.41
N GLY A 31 11.63 5.86 2.64
CA GLY A 31 12.85 6.64 2.82
C GLY A 31 13.21 7.52 1.63
N GLY A 32 13.02 8.83 1.80
CA GLY A 32 13.67 9.85 0.97
C GLY A 32 15.15 10.07 1.33
N CYS A 33 15.67 9.35 2.34
CA CYS A 33 17.03 9.49 2.82
C CYS A 33 17.92 8.41 2.22
N GLU A 34 18.87 8.83 1.38
CA GLU A 34 19.84 7.93 0.73
C GLU A 34 20.62 7.07 1.75
N THR A 35 21.04 7.64 2.88
CA THR A 35 21.76 6.89 3.94
C THR A 35 20.88 6.05 4.87
N ARG A 36 19.54 6.11 4.72
CA ARG A 36 18.59 5.38 5.59
C ARG A 36 18.71 5.69 7.08
N ARG A 37 19.33 6.83 7.45
CA ARG A 37 19.45 7.27 8.85
C ARG A 37 18.10 7.47 9.54
N ASP A 38 17.02 7.76 8.80
CA ASP A 38 15.66 7.72 9.33
C ASP A 38 15.27 6.35 9.89
N LEU A 39 15.60 5.28 9.17
CA LEU A 39 15.29 3.93 9.62
C LEU A 39 16.12 3.59 10.87
N TYR A 40 17.41 3.93 10.86
CA TYR A 40 18.29 3.79 12.03
C TYR A 40 17.72 4.52 13.27
N LEU A 41 17.36 5.80 13.13
CA LEU A 41 16.79 6.58 14.24
C LEU A 41 15.49 5.98 14.77
N ARG A 42 14.60 5.49 13.89
CA ARG A 42 13.33 4.87 14.31
C ARG A 42 13.50 3.49 14.95
N ARG A 43 14.37 2.64 14.39
CA ARG A 43 14.45 1.20 14.74
C ARG A 43 15.54 0.89 15.77
N VAL A 44 16.65 1.64 15.76
CA VAL A 44 17.79 1.43 16.67
C VAL A 44 17.76 2.42 17.83
N VAL A 45 17.67 3.72 17.54
CA VAL A 45 17.65 4.76 18.59
C VAL A 45 16.27 4.87 19.26
N GLY A 46 15.20 4.49 18.57
CA GLY A 46 13.84 4.53 19.09
C GLY A 46 13.17 5.91 19.03
N VAL A 47 13.68 6.80 18.18
CA VAL A 47 13.10 8.14 17.96
C VAL A 47 11.72 8.01 17.32
N LYS A 48 10.71 8.59 17.96
CA LYS A 48 9.36 8.70 17.42
C LYS A 48 9.24 10.01 16.63
N ALA A 49 9.02 9.88 15.33
CA ALA A 49 8.76 11.04 14.47
C ALA A 49 7.26 11.29 14.37
N GLU A 50 6.84 12.54 14.56
CA GLU A 50 5.47 12.94 14.24
C GLU A 50 5.27 12.93 12.71
N PRO A 51 4.22 12.28 12.18
CA PRO A 51 3.96 12.26 10.75
C PRO A 51 3.77 13.68 10.20
N SER A 52 4.32 13.96 9.02
CA SER A 52 4.09 15.23 8.34
C SER A 52 2.62 15.38 7.92
N ASN A 53 2.16 16.61 7.68
CA ASN A 53 0.80 16.85 7.19
C ASN A 53 0.53 16.11 5.87
N GLY A 54 1.54 15.98 5.00
CA GLY A 54 1.42 15.19 3.76
C GLY A 54 1.22 13.70 4.03
N MET A 55 1.92 13.14 5.03
CA MET A 55 1.72 11.74 5.44
C MET A 55 0.34 11.52 6.06
N LYS A 56 -0.09 12.42 6.96
CA LYS A 56 -1.43 12.37 7.57
C LYS A 56 -2.53 12.43 6.51
N PHE A 57 -2.39 13.35 5.55
CA PHE A 57 -3.32 13.46 4.43
C PHE A 57 -3.31 12.22 3.52
N GLY A 58 -2.13 11.69 3.19
CA GLY A 58 -2.00 10.47 2.40
C GLY A 58 -2.68 9.26 3.06
N ALA A 59 -2.45 9.08 4.37
CA ALA A 59 -3.10 8.03 5.16
C ALA A 59 -4.62 8.20 5.22
N TYR A 60 -5.11 9.44 5.37
CA TYR A 60 -6.54 9.75 5.30
C TYR A 60 -7.15 9.34 3.96
N ILE A 61 -6.56 9.77 2.84
CA ILE A 61 -7.09 9.46 1.50
C ILE A 61 -7.07 7.95 1.22
N HIS A 62 -5.99 7.27 1.61
CA HIS A 62 -5.87 5.82 1.46
C HIS A 62 -6.96 5.07 2.24
N LYS A 63 -7.21 5.49 3.49
CA LYS A 63 -8.28 4.91 4.31
C LYS A 63 -9.68 5.23 3.76
N VAL A 64 -9.91 6.42 3.22
CA VAL A 64 -11.16 6.75 2.51
C VAL A 64 -11.36 5.84 1.30
N PHE A 65 -10.34 5.69 0.44
CA PHE A 65 -10.38 4.81 -0.74
C PHE A 65 -10.84 3.40 -0.36
N ARG A 66 -10.21 2.81 0.68
CA ARG A 66 -10.57 1.49 1.19
C ARG A 66 -11.98 1.43 1.77
N SER A 67 -12.32 2.36 2.66
CA SER A 67 -13.62 2.36 3.35
C SER A 67 -14.76 2.51 2.35
N SER A 68 -14.60 3.35 1.33
CA SER A 68 -15.57 3.49 0.24
C SER A 68 -15.76 2.19 -0.52
N LEU A 69 -14.69 1.54 -0.99
CA LEU A 69 -14.79 0.27 -1.72
C LEU A 69 -15.40 -0.84 -0.86
N THR A 70 -15.05 -0.90 0.42
CA THR A 70 -15.61 -1.90 1.36
C THR A 70 -17.11 -1.67 1.59
N ALA A 71 -17.52 -0.42 1.80
CA ALA A 71 -18.92 -0.06 2.00
C ALA A 71 -19.76 -0.31 0.73
N LEU A 72 -19.28 0.10 -0.44
CA LEU A 72 -19.93 -0.16 -1.73
C LEU A 72 -20.07 -1.66 -1.98
N ARG A 73 -19.00 -2.44 -1.73
CA ARG A 73 -19.04 -3.90 -1.85
C ARG A 73 -20.12 -4.51 -0.96
N ARG A 74 -20.22 -4.08 0.31
CA ARG A 74 -21.26 -4.56 1.24
C ARG A 74 -22.67 -4.22 0.78
N MET A 75 -22.89 -3.05 0.18
CA MET A 75 -24.20 -2.70 -0.40
C MET A 75 -24.58 -3.65 -1.54
N ILE A 76 -23.62 -3.98 -2.41
CA ILE A 76 -23.83 -4.93 -3.51
C ILE A 76 -24.11 -6.33 -2.96
N GLU A 77 -23.29 -6.82 -2.03
CA GLU A 77 -23.51 -8.13 -1.37
C GLU A 77 -24.86 -8.19 -0.65
N GLY A 78 -25.35 -7.05 -0.13
CA GLY A 78 -26.68 -6.90 0.46
C GLY A 78 -27.84 -6.80 -0.55
N GLY A 79 -27.57 -6.86 -1.85
CA GLY A 79 -28.59 -6.91 -2.91
C GLY A 79 -28.78 -5.62 -3.72
N VAL A 80 -28.01 -4.56 -3.46
CA VAL A 80 -28.06 -3.32 -4.27
C VAL A 80 -27.27 -3.53 -5.57
N VAL A 81 -27.93 -4.13 -6.57
CA VAL A 81 -27.32 -4.54 -7.85
C VAL A 81 -27.70 -3.63 -9.03
N ARG A 82 -28.14 -2.40 -8.74
CA ARG A 82 -28.40 -1.36 -9.74
C ARG A 82 -27.50 -0.15 -9.45
N GLY A 83 -26.75 0.30 -10.44
CA GLY A 83 -25.75 1.35 -10.28
C GLY A 83 -26.34 2.65 -9.72
N TRP A 84 -27.50 3.08 -10.20
CA TRP A 84 -28.16 4.29 -9.70
C TRP A 84 -28.58 4.18 -8.22
N GLU A 85 -29.00 2.99 -7.76
CA GLU A 85 -29.35 2.75 -6.35
C GLU A 85 -28.10 2.80 -5.47
N LEU A 86 -26.95 2.33 -5.95
CA LEU A 86 -25.68 2.46 -5.23
C LEU A 86 -25.32 3.92 -5.03
N VAL A 87 -25.34 4.74 -6.09
CA VAL A 87 -25.02 6.17 -5.98
C VAL A 87 -26.02 6.90 -5.08
N ALA A 88 -27.31 6.59 -5.19
CA ALA A 88 -28.35 7.26 -4.41
C ALA A 88 -28.27 6.95 -2.90
N ASN A 89 -27.83 5.74 -2.54
CA ASN A 89 -27.80 5.28 -1.15
C ASN A 89 -26.41 5.33 -0.50
N PHE A 90 -25.35 5.65 -1.26
CA PHE A 90 -23.99 5.72 -0.73
C PHE A 90 -23.69 7.09 -0.13
N ASP A 91 -23.47 7.14 1.19
CA ASP A 91 -23.13 8.36 1.93
C ASP A 91 -21.61 8.58 1.97
N ALA A 92 -21.10 9.29 0.96
CA ALA A 92 -19.68 9.62 0.83
C ALA A 92 -19.16 10.52 1.98
N GLU A 93 -20.00 11.44 2.45
CA GLU A 93 -19.71 12.36 3.55
C GLU A 93 -19.55 11.61 4.87
N ALA A 94 -20.44 10.67 5.16
CA ALA A 94 -20.33 9.83 6.35
C ALA A 94 -19.02 9.02 6.34
N VAL A 95 -18.67 8.41 5.20
CA VAL A 95 -17.40 7.65 5.07
C VAL A 95 -16.19 8.56 5.34
N ALA A 96 -16.13 9.72 4.69
CA ALA A 96 -15.03 10.66 4.89
C ALA A 96 -14.94 11.16 6.34
N LYS A 97 -16.09 11.48 6.96
CA LYS A 97 -16.19 11.95 8.34
C LYS A 97 -15.79 10.88 9.36
N GLU A 98 -16.23 9.65 9.18
CA GLU A 98 -15.86 8.53 10.05
C GLU A 98 -14.34 8.30 10.02
N VAL A 99 -13.76 8.31 8.82
CA VAL A 99 -12.32 8.13 8.63
C VAL A 99 -11.52 9.27 9.28
N ALA A 100 -11.94 10.52 9.11
CA ALA A 100 -11.28 11.69 9.70
C ALA A 100 -11.42 11.71 11.24
N SER A 101 -12.62 11.43 11.76
CA SER A 101 -12.91 11.41 13.20
C SER A 101 -12.09 10.34 13.92
N ALA A 102 -11.92 9.16 13.32
CA ALA A 102 -11.05 8.11 13.86
C ALA A 102 -9.57 8.53 13.95
N ALA A 103 -9.16 9.57 13.22
CA ALA A 103 -7.82 10.17 13.28
C ALA A 103 -7.78 11.46 14.12
N GLY A 104 -8.88 11.85 14.77
CA GLY A 104 -8.98 13.11 15.52
C GLY A 104 -8.91 14.35 14.64
N ALA A 105 -9.33 14.25 13.37
CA ALA A 105 -9.26 15.32 12.39
C ALA A 105 -10.64 15.63 11.77
N GLU A 106 -10.75 16.79 11.13
CA GLU A 106 -11.89 17.12 10.29
C GLU A 106 -11.76 16.50 8.90
N ALA A 107 -12.90 16.22 8.27
CA ALA A 107 -12.93 15.61 6.95
C ALA A 107 -12.46 16.61 5.89
N ASP A 108 -11.40 16.25 5.16
CA ASP A 108 -10.97 17.02 4.00
C ASP A 108 -11.95 16.77 2.83
N PRO A 109 -12.44 17.82 2.15
CA PRO A 109 -13.38 17.70 1.02
C PRO A 109 -12.92 16.75 -0.09
N ARG A 110 -11.60 16.61 -0.29
CA ARG A 110 -11.03 15.70 -1.29
C ARG A 110 -11.31 14.23 -0.95
N GLY A 111 -11.47 13.89 0.33
CA GLY A 111 -11.92 12.56 0.75
C GLY A 111 -13.35 12.29 0.30
N VAL A 112 -14.26 13.25 0.52
CA VAL A 112 -15.66 13.15 0.07
C VAL A 112 -15.71 13.03 -1.46
N GLU A 113 -14.92 13.85 -2.16
CA GLU A 113 -14.85 13.82 -3.62
C GLU A 113 -14.38 12.45 -4.13
N LEU A 114 -13.34 11.87 -3.52
CA LEU A 114 -12.86 10.53 -3.86
C LEU A 114 -13.93 9.47 -3.61
N ALA A 115 -14.61 9.51 -2.46
CA ALA A 115 -15.66 8.56 -2.13
C ALA A 115 -16.82 8.61 -3.16
N ARG A 116 -17.25 9.82 -3.56
CA ARG A 116 -18.26 10.00 -4.62
C ARG A 116 -17.76 9.49 -5.97
N TYR A 117 -16.52 9.79 -6.33
CA TYR A 117 -15.92 9.29 -7.57
C TYR A 117 -15.95 7.76 -7.62
N LEU A 118 -15.53 7.09 -6.54
CA LEU A 118 -15.54 5.64 -6.44
C LEU A 118 -16.95 5.06 -6.52
N ALA A 119 -17.94 5.69 -5.88
CA ALA A 119 -19.34 5.26 -5.98
C ALA A 119 -19.84 5.25 -7.43
N VAL A 120 -19.53 6.30 -8.20
CA VAL A 120 -19.89 6.36 -9.64
C VAL A 120 -19.16 5.28 -10.44
N GLN A 121 -17.87 5.05 -10.21
CA GLN A 121 -17.12 4.02 -10.94
C GLN A 121 -17.65 2.61 -10.64
N VAL A 122 -17.91 2.31 -9.36
CA VAL A 122 -18.45 1.02 -8.95
C VAL A 122 -19.87 0.84 -9.47
N ALA A 123 -20.72 1.86 -9.41
CA ALA A 123 -22.07 1.82 -9.97
C ALA A 123 -22.08 1.50 -11.47
N ALA A 124 -21.24 2.19 -12.24
CA ALA A 124 -21.09 1.92 -13.68
C ALA A 124 -20.63 0.48 -13.94
N ARG A 125 -19.70 -0.03 -13.12
CA ARG A 125 -19.23 -1.41 -13.22
C ARG A 125 -20.30 -2.43 -12.84
N VAL A 126 -21.13 -2.15 -11.83
CA VAL A 126 -22.27 -3.00 -11.47
C VAL A 126 -23.23 -3.12 -12.65
N ASP A 127 -23.64 -2.00 -13.24
CA ASP A 127 -24.53 -1.99 -14.41
C ASP A 127 -23.91 -2.76 -15.60
N GLU A 128 -22.60 -2.61 -15.84
CA GLU A 128 -21.87 -3.39 -16.85
C GLU A 128 -21.95 -4.91 -16.56
N VAL A 129 -21.71 -5.33 -15.32
CA VAL A 129 -21.70 -6.75 -14.92
C VAL A 129 -23.09 -7.37 -15.05
N VAL A 130 -24.13 -6.71 -14.52
CA VAL A 130 -25.50 -7.24 -14.54
C VAL A 130 -26.11 -7.23 -15.94
N SER A 131 -25.67 -6.34 -16.83
CA SER A 131 -26.13 -6.31 -18.23
C SER A 131 -25.78 -7.58 -19.02
N ARG A 132 -24.75 -8.32 -18.59
CA ARG A 132 -24.24 -9.51 -19.30
C ARG A 132 -24.87 -10.83 -18.83
N SER A 133 -25.37 -10.88 -17.61
CA SER A 133 -25.98 -12.10 -17.04
C SER A 133 -26.71 -11.79 -15.73
N SER A 134 -27.76 -12.56 -15.43
CA SER A 134 -28.29 -12.64 -14.06
C SER A 134 -27.29 -13.39 -13.17
N ALA A 135 -26.47 -12.63 -12.46
CA ALA A 135 -25.54 -13.13 -11.44
C ALA A 135 -26.12 -12.84 -10.05
N ASP A 136 -25.81 -13.70 -9.08
CA ASP A 136 -26.15 -13.43 -7.68
C ASP A 136 -25.36 -12.22 -7.15
N PRO A 137 -25.83 -11.53 -6.10
CA PRO A 137 -25.18 -10.31 -5.62
C PRO A 137 -23.72 -10.49 -5.17
N LEU A 138 -23.33 -11.68 -4.68
CA LEU A 138 -21.94 -11.94 -4.30
C LEU A 138 -21.06 -12.03 -5.56
N SER A 139 -21.54 -12.69 -6.61
CA SER A 139 -20.83 -12.70 -7.90
C SER A 139 -20.77 -11.32 -8.54
N VAL A 140 -21.81 -10.49 -8.39
CA VAL A 140 -21.78 -9.09 -8.86
C VAL A 140 -20.73 -8.30 -8.08
N ALA A 141 -20.72 -8.41 -6.75
CA ALA A 141 -19.75 -7.76 -5.88
C ALA A 141 -18.31 -8.17 -6.21
N ALA A 142 -18.07 -9.48 -6.40
CA ALA A 142 -16.76 -10.01 -6.76
C ALA A 142 -16.28 -9.51 -8.12
N ARG A 143 -17.18 -9.20 -9.07
CA ARG A 143 -16.81 -8.67 -10.39
C ARG A 143 -16.74 -7.15 -10.45
N ALA A 144 -17.55 -6.47 -9.64
CA ALA A 144 -17.61 -5.01 -9.64
C ALA A 144 -16.63 -4.36 -8.69
N VAL A 145 -16.37 -5.00 -7.55
CA VAL A 145 -15.35 -4.62 -6.56
C VAL A 145 -14.49 -5.86 -6.21
N PRO A 146 -13.75 -6.44 -7.17
CA PRO A 146 -12.83 -7.60 -6.99
C PRO A 146 -11.62 -7.33 -6.07
N LEU A 147 -11.66 -6.26 -5.29
CA LEU A 147 -10.54 -5.78 -4.49
C LEU A 147 -10.70 -6.26 -3.05
N LEU A 148 -9.78 -7.12 -2.60
CA LEU A 148 -9.62 -7.46 -1.18
C LEU A 148 -8.69 -6.45 -0.52
N ALA A 149 -9.24 -5.47 0.18
CA ALA A 149 -8.45 -4.40 0.79
C ALA A 149 -7.78 -4.83 2.11
N GLU A 150 -6.57 -4.35 2.35
CA GLU A 150 -5.76 -4.67 3.55
C GLU A 150 -5.54 -6.19 3.71
N TYR A 151 -5.20 -6.86 2.62
CA TYR A 151 -4.97 -8.30 2.63
C TYR A 151 -3.69 -8.63 3.41
N VAL A 152 -3.82 -9.48 4.42
CA VAL A 152 -2.73 -9.81 5.36
C VAL A 152 -2.08 -11.12 4.94
N VAL A 153 -0.75 -11.10 4.84
CA VAL A 153 0.08 -12.22 4.39
C VAL A 153 1.23 -12.42 5.37
N ASP A 154 1.60 -13.68 5.64
CA ASP A 154 2.74 -13.99 6.49
C ASP A 154 4.08 -13.77 5.79
N GLY A 155 4.64 -12.56 5.93
CA GLY A 155 5.99 -12.25 5.44
C GLY A 155 7.14 -12.70 6.35
N ARG A 156 6.86 -13.31 7.52
CA ARG A 156 7.91 -13.66 8.50
C ARG A 156 8.98 -14.64 7.96
N PRO A 157 8.66 -15.64 7.13
CA PRO A 157 9.68 -16.51 6.52
C PRO A 157 10.72 -15.74 5.70
N LEU A 158 10.34 -14.58 5.15
CA LEU A 158 11.22 -13.70 4.36
C LEU A 158 11.99 -12.67 5.21
N GLY A 159 11.91 -12.76 6.54
CA GLY A 159 12.44 -11.73 7.44
C GLY A 159 11.62 -10.44 7.40
N LEU A 160 10.37 -10.50 6.96
CA LEU A 160 9.44 -9.38 7.03
C LEU A 160 8.57 -9.45 8.30
N THR A 161 7.83 -8.38 8.59
CA THR A 161 6.68 -8.44 9.50
C THR A 161 5.49 -9.12 8.80
N LEU A 162 4.33 -9.19 9.47
CA LEU A 162 3.08 -9.41 8.74
C LEU A 162 2.97 -8.34 7.66
N VAL A 163 2.80 -8.79 6.41
CA VAL A 163 2.70 -7.92 5.26
C VAL A 163 1.23 -7.61 5.06
N ARG A 164 0.94 -6.34 4.79
CA ARG A 164 -0.40 -5.90 4.49
C ARG A 164 -0.38 -5.20 3.14
N ALA A 165 -0.85 -5.91 2.12
CA ALA A 165 -1.02 -5.32 0.81
C ALA A 165 -2.26 -4.41 0.84
N ASP A 166 -2.17 -3.26 0.19
CA ASP A 166 -3.30 -2.32 0.08
C ASP A 166 -4.52 -3.02 -0.49
N ALA A 167 -4.28 -3.87 -1.50
CA ALA A 167 -5.31 -4.66 -2.14
C ALA A 167 -4.77 -5.88 -2.90
N LEU A 168 -5.62 -6.88 -3.07
CA LEU A 168 -5.49 -7.90 -4.12
C LEU A 168 -6.60 -7.76 -5.17
N TYR A 169 -6.21 -7.74 -6.44
CA TYR A 169 -7.05 -7.76 -7.65
C TYR A 169 -6.51 -8.83 -8.61
N HIS A 170 -6.77 -10.11 -8.35
CA HIS A 170 -6.10 -11.27 -9.00
C HIS A 170 -4.54 -11.26 -8.94
N ASN A 171 -3.94 -10.18 -8.40
CA ASN A 171 -2.54 -9.80 -8.32
C ASN A 171 -2.42 -8.73 -7.21
N VAL A 172 -1.20 -8.36 -6.83
CA VAL A 172 -0.94 -7.35 -5.79
C VAL A 172 -1.20 -5.92 -6.29
N VAL A 173 -1.75 -5.07 -5.41
CA VAL A 173 -2.05 -3.66 -5.70
C VAL A 173 -1.41 -2.77 -4.65
N GLU A 174 -0.83 -1.66 -5.10
CA GLU A 174 -0.29 -0.59 -4.25
C GLU A 174 -0.95 0.73 -4.64
N VAL A 175 -1.45 1.50 -3.67
CA VAL A 175 -2.14 2.77 -3.87
C VAL A 175 -1.28 3.92 -3.36
N LYS A 176 -0.95 4.88 -4.23
CA LYS A 176 -0.11 6.03 -3.90
C LYS A 176 -0.78 7.36 -4.23
N MET A 177 -0.51 8.32 -3.36
CA MET A 177 -0.86 9.73 -3.59
C MET A 177 0.26 10.43 -4.36
N GLY A 178 -0.12 11.25 -5.33
CA GLY A 178 0.82 12.13 -6.05
C GLY A 178 1.44 11.49 -7.29
N ALA A 179 2.63 11.95 -7.66
CA ALA A 179 3.30 11.56 -8.90
C ALA A 179 3.81 10.11 -8.85
N TYR A 180 3.86 9.49 -10.03
CA TYR A 180 4.46 8.18 -10.23
C TYR A 180 5.95 8.20 -9.86
N SER A 181 6.41 7.14 -9.21
CA SER A 181 7.82 6.89 -8.93
C SER A 181 8.09 5.40 -9.09
N ASP A 182 9.19 5.06 -9.78
CA ASP A 182 9.61 3.66 -9.96
C ASP A 182 9.86 2.95 -8.62
N ARG A 183 10.23 3.70 -7.58
CA ARG A 183 10.41 3.14 -6.22
C ARG A 183 9.11 2.58 -5.63
N HIS A 184 7.94 3.02 -6.09
CA HIS A 184 6.67 2.46 -5.65
C HIS A 184 6.46 1.02 -6.18
N ALA A 185 7.06 0.67 -7.31
CA ALA A 185 7.01 -0.70 -7.85
C ALA A 185 7.71 -1.71 -6.93
N LEU A 186 8.69 -1.26 -6.13
CA LEU A 186 9.41 -2.12 -5.20
C LEU A 186 8.48 -2.68 -4.10
N ALA A 187 7.42 -1.96 -3.73
CA ALA A 187 6.42 -2.44 -2.77
C ALA A 187 5.65 -3.65 -3.31
N LEU A 188 5.32 -3.63 -4.61
CA LEU A 188 4.67 -4.74 -5.29
C LEU A 188 5.54 -6.00 -5.25
N ALA A 189 6.85 -5.88 -5.41
CA ALA A 189 7.76 -7.02 -5.28
C ALA A 189 7.76 -7.60 -3.86
N GLY A 190 7.75 -6.75 -2.83
CA GLY A 190 7.61 -7.19 -1.44
C GLY A 190 6.30 -7.93 -1.16
N TYR A 191 5.18 -7.44 -1.71
CA TYR A 191 3.89 -8.11 -1.60
C TYR A 191 3.87 -9.43 -2.36
N ALA A 192 4.40 -9.46 -3.60
CA ALA A 192 4.46 -10.65 -4.41
C ALA A 192 5.28 -11.75 -3.73
N LEU A 193 6.47 -11.42 -3.22
CA LEU A 193 7.31 -12.37 -2.48
C LEU A 193 6.58 -12.91 -1.25
N ALA A 194 5.88 -12.05 -0.49
CA ALA A 194 5.13 -12.48 0.68
C ALA A 194 3.99 -13.45 0.31
N VAL A 195 3.21 -13.15 -0.73
CA VAL A 195 2.13 -14.03 -1.21
C VAL A 195 2.70 -15.34 -1.72
N GLU A 196 3.78 -15.31 -2.49
CA GLU A 196 4.47 -16.50 -2.98
C GLU A 196 4.98 -17.38 -1.82
N ALA A 197 5.46 -16.77 -0.72
CA ALA A 197 5.98 -17.50 0.44
C ALA A 197 4.88 -18.12 1.31
N ASP A 198 3.76 -17.42 1.50
CA ASP A 198 2.66 -17.81 2.38
C ASP A 198 1.66 -18.75 1.69
N GLU A 199 1.34 -18.47 0.42
CA GLU A 199 0.26 -19.15 -0.31
C GLU A 199 0.76 -20.09 -1.41
N ALA A 200 2.06 -20.06 -1.73
CA ALA A 200 2.66 -20.83 -2.82
C ALA A 200 2.00 -20.57 -4.21
N VAL A 201 1.48 -19.35 -4.40
CA VAL A 201 0.89 -18.88 -5.66
C VAL A 201 1.85 -17.91 -6.36
N PRO A 202 2.14 -18.09 -7.66
CA PRO A 202 3.00 -17.17 -8.41
C PRO A 202 2.36 -15.79 -8.57
N VAL A 203 3.13 -14.73 -8.31
CA VAL A 203 2.67 -13.35 -8.51
C VAL A 203 3.63 -12.62 -9.44
N ASP A 204 3.27 -12.57 -10.73
CA ASP A 204 4.14 -12.07 -11.80
C ASP A 204 3.83 -10.63 -12.23
N ALA A 205 2.74 -10.07 -11.73
CA ALA A 205 2.30 -8.73 -12.02
C ALA A 205 1.67 -8.06 -10.80
N GLY A 206 1.64 -6.73 -10.84
CA GLY A 206 0.89 -5.92 -9.89
C GLY A 206 0.31 -4.68 -10.55
N LEU A 207 -0.52 -3.96 -9.81
CA LEU A 207 -1.07 -2.68 -10.23
C LEU A 207 -0.62 -1.58 -9.27
N LEU A 208 0.03 -0.56 -9.82
CA LEU A 208 0.30 0.67 -9.09
C LEU A 208 -0.79 1.70 -9.41
N VAL A 209 -1.55 2.07 -8.40
CA VAL A 209 -2.71 2.96 -8.53
C VAL A 209 -2.36 4.33 -7.95
N HIS A 210 -2.33 5.34 -8.81
CA HIS A 210 -2.06 6.72 -8.44
C HIS A 210 -3.33 7.55 -8.33
N ILE A 211 -3.49 8.25 -7.21
CA ILE A 211 -4.59 9.18 -6.96
C ILE A 211 -4.05 10.62 -6.95
N SER A 212 -4.71 11.50 -7.71
CA SER A 212 -4.44 12.94 -7.70
C SER A 212 -5.74 13.74 -7.77
N PHE A 213 -5.69 15.00 -7.34
CA PHE A 213 -6.86 15.90 -7.26
C PHE A 213 -6.75 17.12 -8.20
N ASN A 214 -5.91 17.03 -9.25
CA ASN A 214 -5.64 18.16 -10.15
C ASN A 214 -6.79 18.37 -11.15
N GLY A 215 -7.75 19.23 -10.79
CA GLY A 215 -8.98 19.43 -11.56
C GLY A 215 -10.01 18.32 -11.34
N GLY A 216 -10.06 17.81 -10.11
CA GLY A 216 -10.91 16.71 -9.66
C GLY A 216 -10.16 15.39 -9.45
N VAL A 217 -10.87 14.37 -8.96
CA VAL A 217 -10.30 13.03 -8.72
C VAL A 217 -9.83 12.39 -10.02
N LYS A 218 -8.55 12.04 -10.07
CA LYS A 218 -7.92 11.27 -11.15
C LYS A 218 -7.25 10.03 -10.59
N LEU A 219 -7.72 8.87 -11.03
CA LEU A 219 -7.16 7.56 -10.72
C LEU A 219 -6.46 7.01 -11.97
N ARG A 220 -5.17 6.71 -11.85
CA ARG A 220 -4.36 6.09 -12.92
C ARG A 220 -3.78 4.79 -12.43
N ALA A 221 -4.11 3.68 -13.10
CA ALA A 221 -3.57 2.37 -12.80
C ALA A 221 -2.47 2.04 -13.81
N TYR A 222 -1.28 1.68 -13.32
CA TYR A 222 -0.15 1.27 -14.11
C TYR A 222 0.12 -0.22 -13.86
N PRO A 223 0.00 -1.10 -14.88
CA PRO A 223 0.42 -2.48 -14.74
C PRO A 223 1.94 -2.54 -14.62
N VAL A 224 2.42 -3.29 -13.64
CA VAL A 224 3.84 -3.49 -13.36
C VAL A 224 4.13 -4.97 -13.48
N ALA A 225 5.05 -5.34 -14.37
CA ALA A 225 5.61 -6.69 -14.40
C ALA A 225 6.58 -6.85 -13.23
N ILE A 226 6.32 -7.81 -12.35
CA ILE A 226 7.17 -8.10 -11.20
C ILE A 226 8.19 -9.11 -11.68
N GLY A 227 9.32 -8.65 -12.24
CA GLY A 227 10.37 -9.51 -12.78
C GLY A 227 11.48 -9.85 -11.78
N GLU A 228 12.56 -10.46 -12.28
CA GLU A 228 13.76 -10.77 -11.49
C GLU A 228 14.44 -9.50 -10.97
N GLY A 229 14.47 -8.42 -11.76
CA GLY A 229 15.08 -7.15 -11.36
C GLY A 229 14.46 -6.57 -10.10
N LEU A 230 13.13 -6.41 -10.08
CA LEU A 230 12.42 -5.88 -8.91
C LEU A 230 12.53 -6.80 -7.67
N ARG A 231 12.51 -8.12 -7.86
CA ARG A 231 12.71 -9.07 -6.75
C ARG A 231 14.11 -8.96 -6.17
N ARG A 232 15.13 -8.93 -7.03
CA ARG A 232 16.53 -8.80 -6.63
C ARG A 232 16.75 -7.49 -5.88
N GLU A 233 16.29 -6.38 -6.44
CA GLU A 233 16.38 -5.05 -5.81
C GLU A 233 15.72 -5.05 -4.42
N PHE A 234 14.53 -5.66 -4.29
CA PHE A 234 13.84 -5.73 -3.00
C PHE A 234 14.62 -6.56 -1.97
N LEU A 235 15.15 -7.72 -2.37
CA LEU A 235 15.91 -8.60 -1.49
C LEU A 235 17.26 -7.99 -1.08
N GLU A 236 17.94 -7.31 -2.01
CA GLU A 236 19.20 -6.60 -1.74
C GLU A 236 18.99 -5.44 -0.76
N GLU A 237 17.97 -4.60 -0.99
CA GLU A 237 17.59 -3.53 -0.06
C GLU A 237 17.20 -4.10 1.32
N ARG A 238 16.39 -5.16 1.36
CA ARG A 238 16.03 -5.83 2.61
C ARG A 238 17.28 -6.28 3.37
N ASN A 239 18.20 -6.96 2.70
CA ASN A 239 19.40 -7.51 3.33
C ASN A 239 20.30 -6.38 3.88
N GLY A 240 20.56 -5.34 3.08
CA GLY A 240 21.36 -4.19 3.52
C GLY A 240 20.74 -3.45 4.70
N LEU A 241 19.41 -3.32 4.76
CA LEU A 241 18.72 -2.71 5.89
C LEU A 241 18.71 -3.59 7.14
N MET A 242 18.68 -4.91 6.98
CA MET A 242 18.86 -5.83 8.12
C MET A 242 20.26 -5.69 8.72
N GLU A 243 21.30 -5.59 7.89
CA GLU A 243 22.67 -5.35 8.33
C GLU A 243 22.83 -3.98 9.03
N LEU A 244 22.22 -2.93 8.48
CA LEU A 244 22.19 -1.61 9.09
C LEU A 244 21.60 -1.65 10.51
N ILE A 245 20.47 -2.33 10.70
CA ILE A 245 19.82 -2.44 12.01
C ILE A 245 20.64 -3.33 12.94
N ALA A 246 21.14 -4.47 12.45
CA ALA A 246 21.89 -5.42 13.27
C ALA A 246 23.23 -4.85 13.77
N SER A 247 23.94 -4.11 12.91
CA SER A 247 25.21 -3.46 13.27
C SER A 247 25.04 -2.31 14.25
N SER A 248 23.83 -1.74 14.37
CA SER A 248 23.55 -0.54 15.18
C SER A 248 24.51 0.62 14.91
N SER A 249 25.12 0.66 13.73
CA SER A 249 26.06 1.69 13.32
C SER A 249 25.30 2.82 12.62
N ASP A 250 25.49 4.06 13.09
CA ASP A 250 24.85 5.22 12.46
C ASP A 250 25.42 5.40 11.03
N PRO A 251 24.59 5.32 9.97
CA PRO A 251 25.05 5.42 8.59
C PRO A 251 25.43 6.85 8.19
N GLY A 252 25.26 7.83 9.10
CA GLY A 252 25.61 9.22 8.86
C GLY A 252 24.57 9.98 8.04
N LEU A 253 24.79 11.29 7.91
CA LEU A 253 23.89 12.19 7.19
C LEU A 253 23.93 11.93 5.69
N SER A 254 22.74 11.95 5.07
CA SER A 254 22.63 12.01 3.62
C SER A 254 23.20 13.34 3.10
N PRO A 255 24.00 13.34 2.02
CA PRO A 255 24.43 14.57 1.33
C PRO A 255 23.25 15.41 0.83
N LYS A 256 22.11 14.76 0.54
CA LYS A 256 20.85 15.40 0.12
C LYS A 256 19.79 15.28 1.21
N CYS A 257 20.09 15.78 2.41
CA CYS A 257 19.13 15.77 3.51
C CYS A 257 18.00 16.79 3.23
N ASP A 258 16.75 16.33 3.23
CA ASP A 258 15.56 17.16 3.04
C ASP A 258 15.11 17.78 4.38
N ASP A 259 14.94 19.10 4.42
CA ASP A 259 14.51 19.87 5.59
C ASP A 259 13.05 19.58 6.00
N LYS A 260 12.26 18.98 5.10
CA LYS A 260 10.91 18.50 5.36
C LYS A 260 10.86 17.11 5.98
N CYS A 261 12.01 16.46 6.19
CA CYS A 261 12.07 15.18 6.86
C CYS A 261 11.50 15.28 8.30
N PRO A 262 10.54 14.43 8.70
CA PRO A 262 10.02 14.42 10.08
C PRO A 262 11.08 14.24 11.17
N LEU A 263 12.25 13.71 10.81
CA LEU A 263 13.37 13.45 11.71
C LEU A 263 14.49 14.49 11.61
N TRP A 264 14.29 15.60 10.89
CA TRP A 264 15.32 16.61 10.61
C TRP A 264 16.08 17.06 11.87
N ARG A 265 15.36 17.43 12.94
CA ARG A 265 15.98 17.92 14.20
C ARG A 265 16.87 16.88 14.87
N HIS A 266 16.47 15.61 14.86
CA HIS A 266 17.23 14.51 15.45
C HIS A 266 18.47 14.13 14.62
N ARG A 267 18.46 14.39 13.31
CA ARG A 267 19.59 14.12 12.41
C ARG A 267 20.74 15.11 12.61
N HIS A 268 20.45 16.36 12.98
CA HIS A 268 21.46 17.43 13.13
C HIS A 268 21.87 17.70 14.59
N GLY A 269 21.63 16.77 15.52
CA GLY A 269 22.12 16.89 16.89
C GLY A 269 21.30 17.82 17.79
N GLY A 270 20.05 18.13 17.43
CA GLY A 270 19.11 18.79 18.34
C GLY A 270 18.58 17.80 19.37
N GLY A 271 19.36 17.56 20.43
CA GLY A 271 18.91 16.83 21.61
C GLY A 271 17.73 17.56 22.26
N GLY A 272 16.64 16.83 22.46
CA GLY A 272 15.68 17.10 23.53
C GLY A 272 15.91 16.08 24.62
#